data_AF-A0A935BTD3-F1
#
_entry.id   AF-A0A935BTD3-F1
#
_cell.length_a   1.000
_cell.length_b   1.000
_cell.length_c   1.000
_cell.angle_alpha   90.00
_cell.angle_beta   90.00
_cell.angle_gamma   90.00
#
_symmetry.space_group_name_H-M   'P 1'
#
loop_
_entity.id
_entity.type
_entity.pdbx_description
1 polymer ?
#
loop_
_entity_poly.entity_id
_entity_poly.type
_entity_poly.pdbx_seq_one_letter_code
_entity_poly.pdbx_strand_id
1 'polypeptide(L)'
;MAGSSIPAPLGSGGNQPGIDSGTLVLAPMPAPGATTGAPPPSAISPEATPVVAEATPVQVEDPAIEALDLASTARDAAYALKKAHAAVAFTSGRRSKADQARAMAGNVVLNRQWIEQTYAAGTLRTKCQKWVDENPTKTTQDEVAEGLLSVLDAATDAELGSFSRHLSGLAFDVQPVTEDADAIKKSIRALAGLDKFLEMEGGLVRWHAQF
;
A
#
# COMPACT_ATOMS: atom_id res chain seq x y z
N MET A 1 -34.85 -6.51 47.06
CA MET A 1 -35.23 -7.68 46.23
C MET A 1 -35.84 -7.15 44.95
N ALA A 2 -35.27 -7.56 43.80
CA ALA A 2 -35.67 -7.34 42.40
C ALA A 2 -35.76 -5.85 41.94
N GLY A 3 -35.06 -5.37 40.91
CA GLY A 3 -34.53 -6.02 39.71
C GLY A 3 -35.34 -5.51 38.50
N SER A 4 -34.79 -4.59 37.70
CA SER A 4 -35.40 -4.22 36.42
C SER A 4 -34.31 -3.90 35.40
N SER A 5 -34.34 -4.71 34.35
CA SER A 5 -33.34 -4.89 33.32
C SER A 5 -33.45 -3.86 32.22
N ILE A 6 -32.29 -3.54 31.63
CA ILE A 6 -32.11 -2.77 30.41
C ILE A 6 -32.58 -3.60 29.19
N PRO A 7 -33.32 -3.03 28.23
CA PRO A 7 -33.42 -3.60 26.90
C PRO A 7 -32.35 -3.02 25.96
N ALA A 8 -31.62 -3.91 25.29
CA ALA A 8 -30.74 -3.61 24.16
C ALA A 8 -31.55 -3.29 22.88
N PRO A 9 -31.02 -2.52 21.92
CA PRO A 9 -31.55 -2.52 20.56
C PRO A 9 -30.80 -3.50 19.65
N LEU A 10 -31.62 -4.29 18.94
CA LEU A 10 -31.28 -5.11 17.78
C LEU A 10 -30.69 -4.26 16.64
N GLY A 11 -29.60 -4.76 16.05
CA GLY A 11 -29.64 -5.37 14.70
C GLY A 11 -29.87 -4.50 13.47
N SER A 12 -28.79 -4.38 12.69
CA SER A 12 -28.70 -4.43 11.22
C SER A 12 -29.46 -3.42 10.36
N GLY A 13 -28.68 -2.51 9.76
CA GLY A 13 -29.08 -1.69 8.61
C GLY A 13 -27.92 -0.90 8.04
N GLY A 14 -26.73 -1.51 7.93
CA GLY A 14 -25.54 -0.87 7.36
C GLY A 14 -25.56 -0.95 5.84
N ASN A 15 -26.20 0.04 5.22
CA ASN A 15 -26.12 0.34 3.81
C ASN A 15 -24.64 0.50 3.40
N GLN A 16 -24.04 -0.48 2.73
CA GLN A 16 -22.69 -0.34 2.17
C GLN A 16 -22.76 0.56 0.92
N PRO A 17 -22.08 1.72 0.89
CA PRO A 17 -21.79 2.37 -0.38
C PRO A 17 -20.76 1.51 -1.12
N GLY A 18 -21.11 1.11 -2.35
CA GLY A 18 -20.23 0.36 -3.23
C GLY A 18 -18.90 1.09 -3.42
N ILE A 19 -17.81 0.39 -3.12
CA ILE A 19 -16.47 0.92 -3.31
C ILE A 19 -16.15 0.76 -4.79
N ASP A 20 -16.24 1.87 -5.51
CA ASP A 20 -15.75 2.01 -6.87
C ASP A 20 -14.24 1.70 -6.86
N SER A 21 -13.92 0.50 -7.32
CA SER A 21 -12.55 0.05 -7.54
C SER A 21 -12.03 0.86 -8.72
N GLY A 22 -11.38 1.98 -8.42
CA GLY A 22 -10.78 2.89 -9.39
C GLY A 22 -9.91 2.13 -10.40
N THR A 23 -10.53 1.84 -11.53
CA THR A 23 -10.02 1.43 -12.84
C THR A 23 -8.57 1.85 -13.08
N LEU A 24 -7.63 0.90 -13.02
CA LEU A 24 -6.35 1.01 -13.71
C LEU A 24 -6.56 0.68 -15.19
N VAL A 25 -6.71 1.72 -15.99
CA VAL A 25 -6.75 1.64 -17.46
C VAL A 25 -5.35 1.23 -17.94
N LEU A 26 -5.24 0.03 -18.52
CA LEU A 26 -4.08 -0.40 -19.30
C LEU A 26 -3.94 0.48 -20.56
N ALA A 27 -2.76 1.08 -20.75
CA ALA A 27 -2.34 1.64 -22.03
C ALA A 27 -1.16 0.82 -22.60
N PRO A 28 -1.08 0.62 -23.93
CA PRO A 28 -0.25 -0.41 -24.56
C PRO A 28 1.19 0.02 -24.83
N MET A 29 2.11 -0.95 -24.78
CA MET A 29 3.53 -0.79 -25.11
C MET A 29 3.77 -0.58 -26.62
N PRO A 30 4.81 0.17 -27.03
CA PRO A 30 5.36 0.09 -28.37
C PRO A 30 6.58 -0.86 -28.44
N ALA A 31 6.64 -1.68 -29.50
CA ALA A 31 7.86 -2.38 -29.95
C ALA A 31 8.75 -1.45 -30.79
N PRO A 32 10.08 -1.67 -30.81
CA PRO A 32 10.76 -2.23 -32.00
C PRO A 32 11.92 -3.17 -31.59
N GLY A 33 12.63 -3.97 -32.39
CA GLY A 33 12.82 -4.16 -33.83
C GLY A 33 14.13 -4.99 -33.97
N ALA A 34 14.19 -5.90 -34.93
CA ALA A 34 15.27 -6.88 -35.10
C ALA A 34 16.60 -6.28 -35.60
N THR A 35 17.76 -6.87 -35.24
CA THR A 35 18.92 -7.00 -36.14
C THR A 35 19.71 -8.30 -35.89
N THR A 36 20.21 -8.83 -37.01
CA THR A 36 20.95 -10.08 -37.25
C THR A 36 22.46 -9.96 -37.01
N GLY A 37 23.13 -11.08 -36.67
CA GLY A 37 24.57 -11.24 -36.94
C GLY A 37 25.28 -12.33 -36.13
N ALA A 38 25.74 -13.38 -36.82
CA ALA A 38 26.77 -14.34 -36.42
C ALA A 38 27.70 -14.55 -37.64
N PRO A 39 28.86 -15.26 -37.62
CA PRO A 39 29.75 -15.84 -36.56
C PRO A 39 31.26 -15.49 -36.88
N PRO A 40 32.37 -16.29 -36.70
CA PRO A 40 32.68 -17.57 -36.01
C PRO A 40 34.05 -17.52 -35.20
N PRO A 41 34.89 -18.59 -35.05
CA PRO A 41 35.10 -19.35 -33.81
C PRO A 41 36.56 -19.38 -33.23
N SER A 42 36.70 -20.11 -32.10
CA SER A 42 37.92 -20.75 -31.54
C SER A 42 38.83 -19.95 -30.59
N ALA A 43 38.88 -20.38 -29.32
CA ALA A 43 40.10 -20.84 -28.64
C ALA A 43 39.76 -21.47 -27.27
N ILE A 44 40.63 -22.40 -26.87
CA ILE A 44 40.56 -23.40 -25.80
C ILE A 44 41.19 -22.89 -24.49
N SER A 45 40.51 -23.12 -23.34
CA SER A 45 40.94 -23.48 -21.95
C SER A 45 42.21 -22.88 -21.29
N PRO A 46 42.28 -22.70 -19.94
CA PRO A 46 41.96 -23.76 -18.97
C PRO A 46 41.17 -23.36 -17.69
N GLU A 47 40.39 -24.34 -17.22
CA GLU A 47 40.15 -24.75 -15.83
C GLU A 47 40.21 -23.66 -14.73
N ALA A 48 39.05 -23.08 -14.43
CA ALA A 48 38.77 -22.47 -13.14
C ALA A 48 37.76 -23.36 -12.41
N THR A 49 38.17 -23.81 -11.23
CA THR A 49 37.35 -24.46 -10.20
C THR A 49 35.96 -23.81 -10.12
N PRO A 50 34.85 -24.59 -10.15
CA PRO A 50 33.54 -23.99 -9.98
C PRO A 50 33.41 -23.57 -8.52
N VAL A 51 33.47 -22.27 -8.27
CA VAL A 51 32.86 -21.68 -7.09
C VAL A 51 31.38 -22.03 -7.22
N VAL A 52 30.90 -22.92 -6.35
CA VAL A 52 29.47 -23.17 -6.19
C VAL A 52 28.90 -21.86 -5.66
N ALA A 53 28.53 -20.96 -6.58
CA ALA A 53 27.60 -19.92 -6.29
C ALA A 53 26.34 -20.64 -5.84
N GLU A 54 26.06 -20.54 -4.54
CA GLU A 54 24.80 -20.94 -3.95
C GLU A 54 23.72 -20.23 -4.77
N ALA A 55 23.12 -20.99 -5.68
CA ALA A 55 22.09 -20.46 -6.56
C ALA A 55 20.91 -20.14 -5.65
N THR A 56 20.77 -18.86 -5.31
CA THR A 56 19.53 -18.32 -4.77
C THR A 56 18.43 -18.86 -5.70
N PRO A 57 17.49 -19.67 -5.20
CA PRO A 57 16.45 -20.20 -6.07
C PRO A 57 15.76 -19.00 -6.70
N VAL A 58 15.77 -18.96 -8.03
CA VAL A 58 15.12 -17.92 -8.83
C VAL A 58 13.66 -17.96 -8.43
N GLN A 59 13.26 -17.02 -7.57
CA GLN A 59 11.85 -16.84 -7.26
C GLN A 59 11.21 -16.45 -8.59
N VAL A 60 10.22 -17.23 -9.03
CA VAL A 60 9.38 -16.80 -10.14
C VAL A 60 8.71 -15.53 -9.65
N GLU A 61 9.09 -14.39 -10.24
CA GLU A 61 8.57 -13.09 -9.84
C GLU A 61 7.05 -13.06 -10.03
N ASP A 62 6.32 -12.60 -9.01
CA ASP A 62 4.89 -12.35 -9.09
C ASP A 62 4.68 -10.93 -9.63
N PRO A 63 4.19 -10.76 -10.88
CA PRO A 63 4.05 -9.43 -11.47
C PRO A 63 3.15 -8.50 -10.66
N ALA A 64 2.19 -9.03 -9.90
CA ALA A 64 1.32 -8.23 -9.06
C ALA A 64 2.06 -7.68 -7.83
N ILE A 65 3.06 -8.39 -7.30
CA ILE A 65 3.91 -7.91 -6.21
C ILE A 65 4.93 -6.90 -6.74
N GLU A 66 5.56 -7.18 -7.89
CA GLU A 66 6.56 -6.26 -8.47
C GLU A 66 5.93 -4.92 -8.88
N ALA A 67 4.69 -4.93 -9.37
CA ALA A 67 3.96 -3.71 -9.71
C ALA A 67 3.71 -2.78 -8.49
N LEU A 68 3.87 -3.27 -7.27
CA LEU A 68 3.74 -2.48 -6.03
C LEU A 68 4.99 -1.64 -5.72
N ASP A 69 6.11 -1.87 -6.42
CA ASP A 69 7.39 -1.15 -6.25
C ASP A 69 7.85 -1.05 -4.78
N LEU A 70 7.68 -2.15 -4.03
CA LEU A 70 7.97 -2.22 -2.61
C LEU A 70 9.48 -2.14 -2.34
N ALA A 71 9.85 -1.53 -1.23
CA ALA A 71 11.19 -1.68 -0.68
C ALA A 71 11.46 -3.14 -0.30
N SER A 72 12.72 -3.57 -0.32
CA SER A 72 13.13 -4.98 -0.20
C SER A 72 12.44 -5.73 0.96
N THR A 73 12.45 -5.17 2.17
CA THR A 73 11.82 -5.79 3.34
C THR A 73 10.32 -6.02 3.14
N ALA A 74 9.59 -5.04 2.61
CA ALA A 74 8.15 -5.15 2.37
C ALA A 74 7.84 -6.08 1.19
N ARG A 75 8.70 -6.09 0.16
CA ARG A 75 8.62 -7.01 -0.98
C ARG A 75 8.77 -8.46 -0.52
N ASP A 76 9.82 -8.76 0.25
CA ASP A 76 10.06 -10.10 0.79
C ASP A 76 8.89 -10.58 1.67
N ALA A 77 8.33 -9.66 2.48
CA ALA A 77 7.16 -9.94 3.28
C ALA A 77 5.89 -10.20 2.45
N ALA A 78 5.69 -9.48 1.33
CA ALA A 78 4.60 -9.72 0.40
C ALA A 78 4.71 -11.12 -0.24
N TYR A 79 5.91 -11.52 -0.68
CA TYR A 79 6.15 -12.88 -1.18
C TYR A 79 5.90 -13.95 -0.13
N ALA A 80 6.38 -13.74 1.11
CA ALA A 80 6.13 -14.66 2.21
C ALA A 80 4.63 -14.82 2.49
N LEU A 81 3.87 -13.71 2.47
CA LEU A 81 2.42 -13.74 2.65
C LEU A 81 1.71 -14.48 1.51
N LYS A 82 2.07 -14.19 0.26
CA LYS A 82 1.48 -14.82 -0.93
C LYS A 82 1.77 -16.32 -0.99
N LYS A 83 2.97 -16.74 -0.55
CA LYS A 83 3.34 -18.15 -0.42
C LYS A 83 2.51 -18.88 0.62
N ALA A 84 2.18 -18.23 1.74
CA ALA A 84 1.33 -18.81 2.78
C ALA A 84 -0.16 -18.78 2.40
N HIS A 85 -0.58 -17.76 1.66
CA HIS A 85 -1.98 -17.48 1.31
C HIS A 85 -2.08 -17.00 -0.15
N ALA A 86 -2.15 -17.95 -1.08
CA ALA A 86 -2.12 -17.65 -2.52
C ALA A 86 -3.27 -16.74 -3.00
N ALA A 87 -4.42 -16.76 -2.30
CA ALA A 87 -5.60 -15.95 -2.61
C ALA A 87 -5.48 -14.48 -2.17
N VAL A 88 -4.45 -14.11 -1.39
CA VAL A 88 -4.25 -12.72 -0.97
C VAL A 88 -4.08 -11.80 -2.17
N ALA A 89 -4.86 -10.73 -2.20
CA ALA A 89 -4.72 -9.65 -3.18
C ALA A 89 -4.18 -8.40 -2.48
N PHE A 90 -3.13 -7.81 -3.05
CA PHE A 90 -2.60 -6.54 -2.61
C PHE A 90 -3.34 -5.41 -3.32
N THR A 91 -3.82 -4.43 -2.57
CA THR A 91 -4.62 -3.31 -3.11
C THR A 91 -3.83 -2.03 -3.23
N SER A 92 -2.71 -1.91 -2.51
CA SER A 92 -1.75 -0.84 -2.71
C SER A 92 -0.36 -1.18 -2.16
N GLY A 93 0.66 -0.49 -2.67
CA GLY A 93 2.07 -0.63 -2.28
C GLY A 93 2.74 0.74 -2.16
N ARG A 94 3.90 0.93 -2.80
CA ARG A 94 4.50 2.26 -2.88
C ARG A 94 3.55 3.25 -3.55
N ARG A 95 3.42 4.43 -2.96
CA ARG A 95 2.63 5.54 -3.53
C ARG A 95 3.55 6.68 -3.93
N SER A 96 3.26 7.30 -5.07
CA SER A 96 3.76 8.63 -5.35
C SER A 96 3.10 9.66 -4.41
N LYS A 97 3.66 10.88 -4.34
CA LYS A 97 3.01 11.98 -3.60
C LYS A 97 1.60 12.27 -4.11
N ALA A 98 1.40 12.20 -5.43
CA ALA A 98 0.09 12.40 -6.07
C ALA A 98 -0.90 11.30 -5.67
N ASP A 99 -0.47 10.03 -5.65
CA ASP A 99 -1.31 8.92 -5.18
C ASP A 99 -1.66 9.05 -3.71
N GLN A 100 -0.69 9.43 -2.88
CA GLN A 100 -0.91 9.68 -1.46
C GLN A 100 -1.90 10.82 -1.23
N ALA A 101 -1.76 11.94 -1.96
CA ALA A 101 -2.68 13.06 -1.89
C ALA A 101 -4.11 12.68 -2.32
N ARG A 102 -4.27 11.92 -3.41
CA ARG A 102 -5.57 11.41 -3.87
C ARG A 102 -6.23 10.47 -2.85
N ALA A 103 -5.45 9.58 -2.24
CA ALA A 103 -5.93 8.68 -1.20
C ALA A 103 -6.40 9.43 0.05
N MET A 104 -5.66 10.47 0.46
CA MET A 104 -6.08 11.34 1.57
C MET A 104 -7.34 12.13 1.21
N ALA A 105 -7.38 12.72 0.01
CA ALA A 105 -8.50 13.54 -0.45
C ALA A 105 -9.82 12.79 -0.47
N GLY A 106 -9.83 11.52 -0.93
CA GLY A 106 -11.04 10.69 -0.94
C GLY A 106 -11.67 10.50 0.44
N ASN A 107 -10.86 10.54 1.50
CA ASN A 107 -11.37 10.49 2.88
C ASN A 107 -11.73 11.88 3.42
N VAL A 108 -10.96 12.91 3.07
CA VAL A 108 -11.20 14.30 3.52
C VAL A 108 -12.53 14.85 3.02
N VAL A 109 -12.96 14.50 1.81
CA VAL A 109 -14.27 14.92 1.28
C VAL A 109 -15.45 14.33 2.07
N LEU A 110 -15.24 13.19 2.74
CA LEU A 110 -16.24 12.56 3.60
C LEU A 110 -16.13 13.04 5.06
N ASN A 111 -14.90 13.30 5.53
CA ASN A 111 -14.61 13.77 6.87
C ASN A 111 -13.45 14.78 6.80
N ARG A 112 -13.78 16.07 6.96
CA ARG A 112 -12.80 17.17 6.86
C ARG A 112 -11.72 17.15 7.95
N GLN A 113 -11.90 16.39 9.02
CA GLN A 113 -10.94 16.22 10.11
C GLN A 113 -10.18 14.88 10.02
N TRP A 114 -10.33 14.16 8.91
CA TRP A 114 -9.81 12.80 8.77
C TRP A 114 -8.29 12.72 8.89
N ILE A 115 -7.55 13.71 8.37
CA ILE A 115 -6.08 13.73 8.45
C ILE A 115 -5.65 13.83 9.92
N GLU A 116 -6.28 14.74 10.67
CA GLU A 116 -6.01 14.90 12.09
C GLU A 116 -6.29 13.61 12.88
N GLN A 117 -7.40 12.94 12.57
CA GLN A 117 -7.84 11.75 13.30
C GLN A 117 -7.05 10.48 12.94
N THR A 118 -6.41 10.44 11.77
CA THR A 118 -5.80 9.21 11.23
C THR A 118 -4.28 9.19 11.36
N TYR A 119 -3.60 10.29 11.04
CA TYR A 119 -2.14 10.32 11.04
C TYR A 119 -1.56 10.58 12.43
N ALA A 120 -0.39 10.00 12.69
CA ALA A 120 0.40 10.34 13.88
C ALA A 120 0.74 11.84 13.92
N ALA A 121 0.78 12.40 15.13
CA ALA A 121 1.13 13.80 15.34
C ALA A 121 2.51 14.11 14.73
N GLY A 122 2.57 15.19 13.93
CA GLY A 122 3.79 15.60 13.26
C GLY A 122 3.58 16.82 12.36
N THR A 123 4.69 17.45 11.95
CA THR A 123 4.68 18.70 11.18
C THR A 123 3.88 18.58 9.89
N LEU A 124 4.08 17.50 9.13
CA LEU A 124 3.41 17.32 7.83
C LEU A 124 1.91 17.08 7.98
N ARG A 125 1.47 16.28 8.97
CA ARG A 125 0.05 16.14 9.34
C ARG A 125 -0.57 17.50 9.60
N THR A 126 0.07 18.32 10.44
CA THR A 126 -0.43 19.66 10.78
C THR A 126 -0.52 20.56 9.56
N LYS A 127 0.50 20.56 8.68
CA LYS A 127 0.47 21.34 7.42
C LYS A 127 -0.68 20.90 6.51
N CYS A 128 -0.88 19.60 6.34
CA CYS A 128 -1.95 19.06 5.50
C CYS A 128 -3.34 19.38 6.07
N GLN A 129 -3.56 19.18 7.38
CA GLN A 129 -4.83 19.53 8.03
C GLN A 129 -5.08 21.03 7.97
N LYS A 130 -4.06 21.86 8.19
CA LYS A 130 -4.18 23.32 8.05
C LYS A 130 -4.60 23.73 6.64
N TRP A 131 -3.99 23.15 5.60
CA TRP A 131 -4.39 23.43 4.22
C TRP A 131 -5.87 23.09 4.01
N VAL A 132 -6.30 21.93 4.51
CA VAL A 132 -7.70 21.52 4.50
C VAL A 132 -8.55 22.60 5.19
N ASP A 133 -8.30 22.94 6.44
CA ASP A 133 -9.12 23.90 7.21
C ASP A 133 -9.18 25.30 6.58
N GLU A 134 -8.10 25.78 5.98
CA GLU A 134 -8.02 27.09 5.31
C GLU A 134 -8.71 27.12 3.93
N ASN A 135 -9.08 25.95 3.37
CA ASN A 135 -9.73 25.81 2.08
C ASN A 135 -11.12 25.15 2.20
N PRO A 136 -12.08 25.75 2.94
CA PRO A 136 -13.38 25.12 3.21
C PRO A 136 -14.28 24.98 1.98
N THR A 137 -14.02 25.74 0.91
CA THR A 137 -14.81 25.71 -0.33
C THR A 137 -14.31 24.65 -1.32
N LYS A 138 -13.16 24.02 -1.05
CA LYS A 138 -12.61 22.92 -1.86
C LYS A 138 -13.22 21.60 -1.40
N THR A 139 -14.27 21.17 -2.07
CA THR A 139 -15.12 20.04 -1.63
C THR A 139 -15.04 18.83 -2.54
N THR A 140 -14.39 18.93 -3.69
CA THR A 140 -14.17 17.80 -4.59
C THR A 140 -12.86 17.07 -4.26
N GLN A 141 -12.79 15.77 -4.58
CA GLN A 141 -11.59 14.99 -4.33
C GLN A 141 -10.39 15.55 -5.10
N ASP A 142 -10.58 15.97 -6.35
CA ASP A 142 -9.51 16.51 -7.19
C ASP A 142 -8.93 17.81 -6.62
N GLU A 143 -9.78 18.76 -6.22
CA GLU A 143 -9.32 20.02 -5.63
C GLU A 143 -8.59 19.82 -4.30
N VAL A 144 -9.09 18.90 -3.47
CA VAL A 144 -8.42 18.57 -2.20
C VAL A 144 -7.11 17.84 -2.47
N ALA A 145 -7.05 16.94 -3.46
CA ALA A 145 -5.84 16.21 -3.82
C ALA A 145 -4.76 17.16 -4.36
N GLU A 146 -5.11 18.10 -5.24
CA GLU A 146 -4.19 19.12 -5.75
C GLU A 146 -3.60 19.96 -4.61
N GLY A 147 -4.47 20.38 -3.69
CA GLY A 147 -4.08 21.10 -2.49
C GLY A 147 -3.10 20.34 -1.60
N LEU A 148 -3.45 19.11 -1.24
CA LEU A 148 -2.61 18.25 -0.41
C LEU A 148 -1.29 17.91 -1.10
N LEU A 149 -1.30 17.70 -2.42
CA LEU A 149 -0.09 17.48 -3.20
C LEU A 149 0.86 18.66 -3.07
N SER A 150 0.37 19.91 -3.16
CA SER A 150 1.23 21.09 -2.97
C SER A 150 1.93 21.12 -1.61
N VAL A 151 1.27 20.60 -0.56
CA VAL A 151 1.86 20.49 0.79
C VAL A 151 2.92 19.38 0.82
N LEU A 152 2.67 18.23 0.19
CA LEU A 152 3.61 17.10 0.11
C LEU A 152 4.84 17.43 -0.76
N ASP A 153 4.69 18.26 -1.79
CA ASP A 153 5.79 18.70 -2.65
C ASP A 153 6.76 19.62 -1.91
N ALA A 154 6.27 20.44 -0.99
CA ALA A 154 7.08 21.29 -0.13
C ALA A 154 7.70 20.54 1.08
N ALA A 155 7.36 19.27 1.29
CA ALA A 155 7.86 18.48 2.41
C ALA A 155 9.24 17.88 2.13
N THR A 156 10.04 17.76 3.18
CA THR A 156 11.32 17.05 3.14
C THR A 156 11.11 15.52 3.09
N ASP A 157 12.10 14.77 2.59
CA ASP A 157 12.03 13.30 2.56
C ASP A 157 11.87 12.68 3.95
N ALA A 158 12.47 13.31 4.98
CA ALA A 158 12.31 12.89 6.36
C ALA A 158 10.87 13.09 6.89
N GLU A 159 10.24 14.22 6.56
CA GLU A 159 8.81 14.44 6.85
C GLU A 159 7.93 13.41 6.12
N LEU A 160 8.21 13.13 4.84
CA LEU A 160 7.44 12.17 4.05
C LEU A 160 7.57 10.74 4.58
N GLY A 161 8.79 10.30 4.88
CA GLY A 161 9.07 8.94 5.35
C GLY A 161 8.52 8.64 6.75
N SER A 162 8.32 9.67 7.58
CA SER A 162 7.66 9.57 8.88
C SER A 162 6.14 9.71 8.80
N PHE A 163 5.63 10.39 7.77
CA PHE A 163 4.21 10.64 7.58
C PHE A 163 3.45 9.44 7.01
N SER A 164 4.00 8.76 6.00
CA SER A 164 3.38 7.55 5.44
C SER A 164 4.43 6.58 4.91
N ARG A 165 4.35 5.32 5.37
CA ARG A 165 5.24 4.25 4.92
C ARG A 165 4.98 3.81 3.47
N HIS A 166 3.84 4.15 2.89
CA HIS A 166 3.60 3.97 1.45
C HIS A 166 4.53 4.85 0.60
N LEU A 167 4.90 6.05 1.05
CA LEU A 167 5.81 6.93 0.30
C LEU A 167 7.22 6.35 0.20
N SER A 168 7.66 5.60 1.20
CA SER A 168 8.94 4.89 1.20
C SER A 168 8.87 3.47 0.62
N GLY A 169 7.68 3.00 0.24
CA GLY A 169 7.44 1.61 -0.22
C GLY A 169 7.62 0.56 0.87
N LEU A 170 7.58 0.99 2.14
CA LEU A 170 7.68 0.12 3.31
C LEU A 170 6.30 -0.22 3.88
N ALA A 171 5.25 -0.10 3.08
CA ALA A 171 3.93 -0.57 3.41
C ALA A 171 3.19 -1.11 2.19
N PHE A 172 2.30 -2.06 2.45
CA PHE A 172 1.31 -2.55 1.51
C PHE A 172 -0.03 -2.74 2.20
N ASP A 173 -1.10 -2.64 1.41
CA ASP A 173 -2.46 -2.95 1.84
C ASP A 173 -2.90 -4.28 1.24
N VAL A 174 -3.58 -5.08 2.04
CA VAL A 174 -4.21 -6.34 1.64
C VAL A 174 -5.72 -6.14 1.57
N GLN A 175 -6.35 -6.71 0.54
CA GLN A 175 -7.80 -6.78 0.43
C GLN A 175 -8.35 -7.61 1.61
N PRO A 176 -9.17 -7.04 2.50
CA PRO A 176 -9.81 -7.80 3.55
C PRO A 176 -10.75 -8.85 2.96
N VAL A 177 -10.72 -10.05 3.51
CA VAL A 177 -11.58 -11.19 3.15
C VAL A 177 -12.27 -11.74 4.40
N THR A 178 -13.36 -12.48 4.20
CA THR A 178 -14.07 -13.19 5.28
C THR A 178 -13.54 -14.61 5.47
N GLU A 179 -13.28 -15.31 4.38
CA GLU A 179 -12.67 -16.64 4.38
C GLU A 179 -11.21 -16.55 4.83
N ASP A 180 -10.82 -17.43 5.74
CA ASP A 180 -9.47 -17.52 6.32
C ASP A 180 -8.90 -16.22 6.90
N ALA A 181 -9.77 -15.25 7.23
CA ALA A 181 -9.36 -13.92 7.66
C ALA A 181 -8.41 -13.97 8.86
N ASP A 182 -8.73 -14.77 9.88
CA ASP A 182 -7.90 -14.89 11.08
C ASP A 182 -6.55 -15.54 10.80
N ALA A 183 -6.50 -16.51 9.87
CA ALA A 183 -5.26 -17.15 9.46
C ALA A 183 -4.36 -16.18 8.68
N ILE A 184 -4.92 -15.42 7.75
CA ILE A 184 -4.18 -14.40 6.98
C ILE A 184 -3.68 -13.31 7.91
N LYS A 185 -4.54 -12.75 8.77
CA LYS A 185 -4.17 -11.74 9.76
C LYS A 185 -3.10 -12.23 10.72
N LYS A 186 -3.14 -13.50 11.13
CA LYS A 186 -2.10 -14.12 11.95
C LYS A 186 -0.77 -14.21 11.19
N SER A 187 -0.80 -14.59 9.91
CA SER A 187 0.39 -14.61 9.06
C SER A 187 0.97 -13.22 8.85
N ILE A 188 0.14 -12.19 8.62
CA ILE A 188 0.59 -10.80 8.50
C ILE A 188 1.34 -10.37 9.77
N ARG A 189 0.77 -10.62 10.96
CA ARG A 189 1.41 -10.32 12.25
C ARG A 189 2.73 -11.06 12.48
N ALA A 190 2.98 -12.15 11.76
CA ALA A 190 4.19 -12.96 11.87
C ALA A 190 5.23 -12.62 10.79
N LEU A 191 4.97 -11.66 9.90
CA LEU A 191 5.91 -11.26 8.86
C LEU A 191 7.18 -10.68 9.48
N ALA A 192 8.34 -11.12 8.97
CA ALA A 192 9.63 -10.64 9.43
C ALA A 192 9.78 -9.13 9.17
N GLY A 193 10.23 -8.39 10.18
CA GLY A 193 10.43 -6.94 10.08
C GLY A 193 9.15 -6.10 10.16
N LEU A 194 7.99 -6.70 10.43
CA LEU A 194 6.75 -5.95 10.60
C LEU A 194 6.88 -5.00 11.81
N ASP A 195 6.63 -3.71 11.57
CA ASP A 195 6.52 -2.69 12.60
C ASP A 195 5.07 -2.62 13.14
N LYS A 196 4.09 -2.55 12.23
CA LYS A 196 2.68 -2.41 12.62
C LYS A 196 1.74 -3.04 11.61
N PHE A 197 0.68 -3.63 12.15
CA PHE A 197 -0.47 -4.10 11.38
C PHE A 197 -1.75 -3.42 11.89
N LEU A 198 -2.51 -2.81 10.98
CA LEU A 198 -3.82 -2.24 11.24
C LEU A 198 -4.87 -3.05 10.48
N GLU A 199 -5.95 -3.41 11.15
CA GLU A 199 -7.14 -4.02 10.50
C GLU A 199 -8.18 -2.96 10.12
N MET A 200 -8.04 -1.77 10.71
CA MET A 200 -8.84 -0.59 10.40
C MET A 200 -7.95 0.65 10.39
N GLU A 201 -8.17 1.53 9.42
CA GLU A 201 -7.47 2.82 9.29
C GLU A 201 -8.52 3.91 8.99
N GLY A 202 -8.54 4.97 9.79
CA GLY A 202 -9.46 6.11 9.58
C GLY A 202 -10.94 5.73 9.52
N GLY A 203 -11.35 4.65 10.21
CA GLY A 203 -12.72 4.12 10.21
C GLY A 203 -13.05 3.12 9.09
N LEU A 204 -12.10 2.82 8.20
CA LEU A 204 -12.27 1.86 7.10
C LEU A 204 -11.60 0.54 7.43
N VAL A 205 -12.22 -0.58 7.07
CA VAL A 205 -11.57 -1.90 7.13
C VAL A 205 -10.52 -1.95 6.03
N ARG A 206 -9.25 -1.94 6.43
CA ARG A 206 -8.08 -2.02 5.57
C ARG A 206 -7.01 -2.79 6.31
N TRP A 207 -6.47 -3.84 5.69
CA TRP A 207 -5.39 -4.61 6.28
C TRP A 207 -4.07 -3.98 5.83
N HIS A 208 -3.61 -3.02 6.63
CA HIS A 208 -2.41 -2.24 6.36
C HIS A 208 -1.22 -2.83 7.12
N ALA A 209 -0.17 -3.23 6.41
CA ALA A 209 1.08 -3.71 6.99
C ALA A 209 2.20 -2.72 6.68
N GLN A 210 2.94 -2.32 7.71
CA GLN A 210 4.12 -1.46 7.59
C GLN A 210 5.35 -2.06 8.26
N PHE A 211 6.51 -1.76 7.68
CA PHE A 211 7.86 -2.19 8.03
C PHE A 211 8.75 -0.97 8.23
#